data_AF-A0A8E2AR95-F1
#
_entry.id   AF-A0A8E2AR95-F1
#
_cell.length_a   1.000
_cell.length_b   1.000
_cell.length_c   1.000
_cell.angle_alpha   90.00
_cell.angle_beta   90.00
_cell.angle_gamma   90.00
#
_symmetry.space_group_name_H-M   'P 1'
#
loop_
_entity.id
_entity.type
_entity.pdbx_description
1 polymer ?
#
loop_
_entity_poly.entity_id
_entity_poly.type
_entity_poly.pdbx_seq_one_letter_code
_entity_poly.pdbx_strand_id
1 'polypeptide(L)'
;SYRLELPSSLKKRGIHDVFYVSLLRVHEPNDDRLFPGRMDSQVFDLGKNDDEWAIDKLVSHRGQGVDSVFEAVWRSGDRTWVPHSTIAHLDALEAYLDLLGV
;
A
#
# COMPACT_ATOMS: atom_id res chain seq x y z
N SER A 1 -19.04 7.64 28.59
CA SER A 1 -18.64 7.15 27.26
C SER A 1 -19.58 7.73 26.22
N TYR A 2 -19.15 7.82 24.96
CA TYR A 2 -19.93 8.39 23.85
C TYR A 2 -19.82 7.46 22.66
N ARG A 3 -20.92 7.28 21.91
CA ARG A 3 -20.96 6.44 20.72
C ARG A 3 -20.82 7.29 19.46
N LEU A 4 -19.87 6.95 18.61
CA LEU A 4 -19.66 7.57 17.30
C LEU A 4 -20.08 6.63 16.19
N GLU A 5 -20.71 7.16 15.14
CA GLU A 5 -20.94 6.37 13.94
C GLU A 5 -19.62 6.19 13.18
N LEU A 6 -19.03 5.01 13.31
CA LEU A 6 -17.80 4.66 12.60
C LEU A 6 -18.10 4.14 11.18
N PRO A 7 -17.24 4.49 10.19
CA PRO A 7 -17.22 3.83 8.88
C PRO A 7 -17.14 2.31 8.99
N SER A 8 -17.71 1.63 8.00
CA SER A 8 -17.73 0.15 7.94
C SER A 8 -16.33 -0.46 7.90
N SER A 9 -15.36 0.25 7.30
CA SER A 9 -13.95 -0.12 7.24
C SER A 9 -13.31 -0.25 8.64
N LEU A 10 -13.58 0.71 9.54
CA LEU A 10 -13.08 0.69 10.91
C LEU A 10 -13.78 -0.37 11.78
N LYS A 11 -15.09 -0.55 11.60
CA LYS A 11 -15.86 -1.58 12.31
C LYS A 11 -15.38 -3.00 11.96
N LYS A 12 -15.06 -3.26 10.69
CA LYS A 12 -14.52 -4.56 10.24
C LYS A 12 -13.21 -4.94 10.93
N ARG A 13 -12.43 -3.96 11.38
CA ARG A 13 -11.18 -4.16 12.12
C ARG A 13 -11.36 -4.32 13.63
N GLY A 14 -12.61 -4.29 14.11
CA GLY A 14 -12.91 -4.42 15.54
C GLY A 14 -12.72 -3.13 16.33
N ILE A 15 -12.64 -1.97 15.67
CA ILE A 15 -12.64 -0.69 16.39
C ILE A 15 -14.03 -0.48 17.00
N HIS A 16 -14.06 -0.36 18.33
CA HIS A 16 -15.29 -0.06 19.06
C HIS A 16 -15.73 1.38 18.81
N ASP A 17 -17.04 1.55 18.64
CA ASP A 17 -17.69 2.83 18.44
C ASP A 17 -17.82 3.67 19.72
N VAL A 18 -17.35 3.15 20.86
CA VAL A 18 -17.48 3.77 22.18
C VAL A 18 -16.18 4.43 22.61
N PHE A 19 -16.21 5.75 22.80
CA PHE A 19 -15.06 6.55 23.22
C PHE A 19 -15.28 7.25 24.57
N TYR A 20 -14.20 7.65 25.24
CA TYR A 20 -14.29 8.52 26.41
C TYR A 20 -14.59 9.96 25.98
N VAL A 21 -15.68 10.53 26.51
CA VAL A 21 -16.18 11.87 26.16
C VAL A 21 -15.09 12.93 26.34
N SER A 22 -14.28 12.82 27.40
CA SER A 22 -13.21 13.77 27.73
C SER A 22 -12.06 13.82 26.73
N LEU A 23 -11.93 12.79 25.87
CA LEU A 23 -10.91 12.73 24.83
C LEU A 23 -11.42 13.17 23.46
N LEU A 24 -12.73 13.40 23.31
CA LEU A 24 -13.31 13.87 22.07
C LEU A 24 -12.91 15.32 21.81
N ARG A 25 -12.58 15.60 20.55
CA ARG A 25 -12.26 16.95 20.05
C ARG A 25 -13.23 17.31 18.94
N VAL A 26 -13.45 18.60 18.74
CA VAL A 26 -14.26 19.10 17.63
C VAL A 26 -13.59 18.70 16.32
N HIS A 27 -14.38 18.20 15.38
CA HIS A 27 -13.89 17.84 14.05
C HIS A 27 -13.58 19.10 13.24
N GLU A 28 -12.36 19.18 12.72
CA GLU A 28 -11.93 20.19 11.77
C GLU A 28 -11.89 19.56 10.37
N PRO A 29 -12.63 20.09 9.37
CA PRO A 29 -12.63 19.53 8.03
C PRO A 29 -11.26 19.65 7.37
N ASN A 30 -10.95 18.70 6.49
CA ASN A 30 -9.69 18.72 5.73
C ASN A 30 -9.65 19.88 4.74
N ASP A 31 -8.49 20.53 4.62
CA ASP A 31 -8.21 21.43 3.49
C ASP A 31 -7.67 20.62 2.30
N ASP A 32 -8.54 20.34 1.34
CA ASP A 32 -8.21 19.54 0.16
C ASP A 32 -7.21 20.23 -0.79
N ARG A 33 -7.00 21.55 -0.68
CA ARG A 33 -6.01 22.28 -1.48
C ARG A 33 -4.60 22.05 -0.95
N LEU A 34 -4.46 21.97 0.37
CA LEU A 34 -3.18 21.73 1.04
C LEU A 34 -2.89 20.22 1.22
N PHE A 35 -3.94 19.41 1.34
CA PHE A 35 -3.82 17.97 1.62
C PHE A 35 -4.75 17.16 0.69
N PRO A 36 -4.42 17.06 -0.60
CA PRO A 36 -5.16 16.24 -1.54
C PRO A 36 -5.02 14.75 -1.16
N GLY A 37 -6.10 13.98 -1.34
CA GLY A 37 -6.07 12.53 -1.14
C GLY A 37 -6.12 12.07 0.32
N ARG A 38 -6.81 12.81 1.21
CA ARG A 38 -7.02 12.41 2.61
C ARG A 38 -8.29 11.60 2.86
N MET A 39 -8.68 10.75 1.91
CA MET A 39 -9.76 9.78 2.16
C MET A 39 -9.31 8.76 3.21
N ASP A 40 -10.25 8.21 3.96
CA ASP A 40 -10.00 7.19 4.97
C ASP A 40 -9.29 5.95 4.38
N SER A 41 -9.61 5.60 3.14
CA SER A 41 -8.94 4.56 2.36
C SER A 41 -7.48 4.88 1.98
N GLN A 42 -7.09 6.15 1.97
CA GLN A 42 -5.77 6.62 1.53
C GLN A 42 -4.85 6.99 2.70
N VAL A 43 -5.42 7.46 3.81
CA VAL A 43 -4.68 7.94 4.99
C VAL A 43 -4.46 6.82 5.99
N PHE A 44 -5.46 5.98 6.17
CA PHE A 44 -5.32 4.81 7.02
C PHE A 44 -4.87 3.65 6.14
N ASP A 45 -3.72 3.09 6.46
CA ASP A 45 -3.33 1.79 5.94
C ASP A 45 -4.25 0.72 6.55
N LEU A 46 -5.45 0.63 5.96
CA LEU A 46 -6.54 -0.22 6.43
C LEU A 46 -6.35 -1.69 6.06
N GLY A 47 -5.13 -2.10 5.70
CA GLY A 47 -4.76 -3.51 5.52
C GLY A 47 -5.57 -4.14 4.41
N LYS A 48 -6.01 -3.32 3.46
CA LYS A 48 -6.01 -3.76 2.09
C LYS A 48 -4.57 -3.60 1.63
N ASN A 49 -3.78 -4.62 1.92
CA ASN A 49 -2.53 -4.89 1.22
C ASN A 49 -2.82 -5.28 -0.25
N ASP A 50 -3.79 -4.63 -0.91
CA ASP A 50 -3.93 -4.67 -2.37
C ASP A 50 -2.90 -3.72 -3.02
N ASP A 51 -2.34 -2.79 -2.24
CA ASP A 51 -1.29 -1.84 -2.65
C ASP A 51 0.12 -2.27 -2.20
N GLU A 52 0.28 -3.45 -1.60
CA GLU A 52 1.58 -3.77 -1.00
C GLU A 52 2.69 -3.82 -2.07
N TRP A 53 2.39 -4.07 -3.36
CA TRP A 53 3.37 -3.85 -4.43
C TRP A 53 2.72 -3.37 -5.74
N ALA A 54 2.82 -2.06 -5.99
CA ALA A 54 2.37 -1.37 -7.20
C ALA A 54 3.17 -1.72 -8.48
N ILE A 55 3.87 -2.85 -8.51
CA ILE A 55 4.62 -3.34 -9.67
C ILE A 55 3.63 -4.12 -10.57
N ASP A 56 3.45 -3.65 -11.80
CA ASP A 56 2.67 -4.34 -12.82
C ASP A 56 3.43 -5.57 -13.34
N LYS A 57 4.71 -5.40 -13.68
CA LYS A 57 5.59 -6.48 -14.15
C LYS A 57 7.07 -6.11 -14.10
N LEU A 58 7.92 -7.13 -14.13
CA LEU A 58 9.36 -6.98 -14.37
C LEU A 58 9.65 -7.18 -15.85
N VAL A 59 10.53 -6.35 -16.42
CA VAL A 59 10.82 -6.37 -17.86
C VAL A 59 12.27 -6.68 -18.19
N SER A 60 13.18 -6.48 -17.24
CA SER A 60 14.60 -6.75 -17.42
C SER A 60 15.26 -6.98 -16.06
N HIS A 61 16.40 -7.67 -16.05
CA HIS A 61 17.29 -7.73 -14.90
C HIS A 61 18.75 -7.54 -15.32
N ARG A 62 19.61 -7.20 -14.35
CA ARG A 62 21.07 -7.17 -14.50
C ARG A 62 21.72 -7.67 -13.20
N GLY A 63 22.92 -8.22 -13.32
CA GLY A 63 23.61 -8.86 -12.19
C GLY A 63 23.26 -10.35 -12.07
N GLN A 64 23.71 -10.97 -10.98
CA GLN A 64 23.49 -12.40 -10.74
C GLN A 64 23.12 -12.64 -9.27
N GLY A 65 22.23 -13.61 -9.05
CA GLY A 65 21.81 -14.03 -7.71
C GLY A 65 21.20 -12.89 -6.90
N VAL A 66 21.58 -12.80 -5.62
CA VAL A 66 21.03 -11.84 -4.65
C VAL A 66 21.43 -10.38 -4.92
N ASP A 67 22.50 -10.16 -5.69
CA ASP A 67 22.98 -8.82 -6.07
C ASP A 67 22.33 -8.32 -7.37
N SER A 68 21.36 -9.06 -7.90
CA SER A 68 20.64 -8.65 -9.11
C SER A 68 19.71 -7.48 -8.85
N VAL A 69 19.57 -6.64 -9.87
CA VAL A 69 18.62 -5.54 -9.91
C VAL A 69 17.66 -5.76 -11.07
N PHE A 70 16.40 -5.42 -10.85
CA PHE A 70 15.31 -5.65 -11.79
C PHE A 70 14.69 -4.32 -12.19
N GLU A 71 14.32 -4.22 -13.45
CA GLU A 71 13.55 -3.10 -13.95
C GLU A 71 12.06 -3.41 -13.77
N ALA A 72 11.45 -2.70 -12.82
CA ALA A 72 10.04 -2.80 -12.50
C ALA A 72 9.25 -1.73 -13.27
N VAL A 73 8.14 -2.16 -13.87
CA VAL A 73 7.10 -1.27 -14.40
C VAL A 73 6.03 -1.13 -13.32
N TRP A 74 5.76 0.09 -12.90
CA TRP A 74 4.71 0.37 -11.92
C TRP A 74 3.35 0.45 -12.61
N ARG A 75 2.26 0.25 -11.86
CA ARG A 75 0.89 0.45 -12.37
C ARG A 75 0.63 1.89 -12.82
N SER A 76 1.39 2.87 -12.31
CA SER A 76 1.38 4.26 -12.80
C SER A 76 1.99 4.42 -14.20
N GLY A 77 2.71 3.41 -14.70
CA GLY A 77 3.47 3.44 -15.95
C GLY A 77 4.95 3.86 -15.77
N ASP A 78 5.35 4.27 -14.56
CA ASP A 78 6.74 4.60 -14.27
C ASP A 78 7.65 3.36 -14.35
N ARG A 79 8.95 3.59 -14.56
CA ARG A 79 9.96 2.51 -14.60
C ARG A 79 11.12 2.84 -13.69
N THR A 80 11.46 1.91 -12.80
CA THR A 80 12.61 2.06 -11.89
C THR A 80 13.36 0.76 -11.71
N TRP A 81 14.65 0.86 -11.38
CA TRP A 81 15.47 -0.29 -11.00
C TRP A 81 15.35 -0.55 -9.49
N VAL A 82 15.02 -1.78 -9.13
CA VAL A 82 14.83 -2.23 -7.74
C VAL A 82 15.74 -3.44 -7.45
N PRO A 83 16.33 -3.54 -6.25
CA PRO A 83 17.13 -4.69 -5.85
C PRO A 83 16.29 -5.96 -5.71
N HIS A 84 16.89 -7.13 -5.96
CA HIS A 84 16.28 -8.44 -5.72
C HIS A 84 15.68 -8.56 -4.32
N SER A 85 16.39 -8.12 -3.28
CA SER A 85 15.93 -8.17 -1.89
C SER A 85 14.62 -7.42 -1.64
N THR A 86 14.30 -6.42 -2.47
CA THR A 86 13.07 -5.63 -2.38
C THR A 86 11.88 -6.32 -3.05
N ILE A 87 12.13 -7.25 -3.98
CA ILE A 87 11.08 -7.91 -4.76
C ILE A 87 11.02 -9.42 -4.58
N ALA A 88 11.89 -9.97 -3.71
CA ALA A 88 12.06 -11.41 -3.52
C ALA A 88 10.78 -12.13 -3.04
N HIS A 89 9.88 -11.40 -2.39
CA HIS A 89 8.61 -11.90 -1.86
C HIS A 89 7.42 -11.62 -2.79
N LEU A 90 7.66 -11.18 -4.03
CA LEU A 90 6.62 -10.82 -4.99
C LEU A 90 6.36 -11.90 -6.02
N ASP A 91 5.08 -12.16 -6.27
CA ASP A 91 4.63 -13.01 -7.38
C ASP A 91 5.13 -12.51 -8.75
N ALA A 92 5.36 -11.20 -8.88
CA ALA A 92 5.92 -10.60 -10.09
C ALA A 92 7.35 -11.09 -10.42
N LEU A 93 8.13 -11.50 -9.41
CA LEU A 93 9.44 -12.10 -9.62
C LEU A 93 9.31 -13.55 -10.12
N GLU A 94 8.42 -14.33 -9.52
CA GLU A 94 8.15 -15.71 -9.93
C GLU A 94 7.67 -15.75 -11.39
N ALA A 95 6.68 -14.92 -11.74
CA ALA A 95 6.19 -14.79 -13.11
C ALA A 95 7.28 -14.38 -14.11
N TYR A 96 8.25 -13.57 -13.69
CA TYR A 96 9.37 -13.17 -14.53
C TYR A 96 10.37 -14.30 -14.76
N LEU A 97 10.69 -15.07 -13.72
CA LEU A 97 11.60 -16.22 -13.82
C LEU A 97 10.99 -17.35 -14.66
N ASP A 98 9.69 -17.61 -14.49
CA ASP A 98 8.93 -18.55 -15.32
C ASP A 98 9.02 -18.21 -16.81
N LEU A 99 8.90 -16.91 -17.16
CA LEU A 99 9.05 -16.45 -18.55
C LEU A 99 10.47 -16.64 -19.10
N LEU A 100 11.49 -16.65 -18.23
CA LEU A 100 12.88 -16.94 -18.58
C LEU A 100 13.20 -18.44 -18.58
N GLY A 101 12.30 -19.29 -18.08
CA GLY A 101 12.47 -20.74 -17.99
C GLY A 101 13.52 -21.17 -16.96
N VAL A 102 13.68 -20.38 -15.88
CA VAL A 102 14.60 -20.64 -14.76
C VAL A 102 13.81 -21.09 -13.54
#